data_AF-A0AAP3XTE8-F1
#
_entry.id   AF-A0AAP3XTE8-F1
#
_cell.length_a   1.000
_cell.length_b   1.000
_cell.length_c   1.000
_cell.angle_alpha   90.00
_cell.angle_beta   90.00
_cell.angle_gamma   90.00
#
_symmetry.space_group_name_H-M   'P 1'
#
loop_
_entity.id
_entity.type
_entity.pdbx_description
1 polymer ?
#
loop_
_entity_poly.entity_id
_entity_poly.type
_entity_poly.pdbx_seq_one_letter_code
_entity_poly.pdbx_strand_id
1 'polypeptide(L)'
;MAASPAAALEDLRERLGVMLGRDTLLYRRFATALRRRDPELLAAASDSLRLYPPSVRRRVEKTLAGWLLETGAQPACTDPAMGGGA
;
A
#
# COMPACT_ATOMS: atom_id res chain seq x y z
N MET A 1 12.05 -1.47 -15.30
CA MET A 1 11.47 -0.13 -15.10
C MET A 1 11.04 -0.03 -13.66
N ALA A 2 11.73 0.74 -12.82
CA ALA A 2 11.29 0.97 -11.45
C ALA A 2 9.96 1.76 -11.52
N ALA A 3 8.88 1.19 -10.99
CA ALA A 3 7.61 1.90 -10.90
C ALA A 3 7.84 3.18 -10.08
N SER A 4 7.47 4.35 -10.64
CA SER A 4 7.60 5.59 -9.89
C SER A 4 6.76 5.50 -8.60
N PRO A 5 7.22 6.06 -7.47
CA PRO A 5 6.49 5.97 -6.20
C PRO A 5 5.06 6.53 -6.28
N ALA A 6 4.82 7.46 -7.21
CA ALA A 6 3.47 7.95 -7.51
C ALA A 6 2.56 6.89 -8.16
N ALA A 7 3.09 6.08 -9.08
CA ALA A 7 2.34 5.00 -9.72
C ALA A 7 2.01 3.89 -8.72
N ALA A 8 2.96 3.56 -7.83
CA ALA A 8 2.71 2.58 -6.77
C ALA A 8 1.62 3.05 -5.79
N LEU A 9 1.58 4.33 -5.44
CA LEU A 9 0.52 4.90 -4.60
C LEU A 9 -0.85 4.90 -5.30
N GLU A 10 -0.91 5.17 -6.61
CA GLU A 10 -2.16 5.10 -7.37
C GLU A 10 -2.67 3.66 -7.53
N ASP A 11 -1.78 2.67 -7.72
CA ASP A 11 -2.18 1.25 -7.73
C ASP A 11 -2.79 0.82 -6.40
N LEU A 12 -2.17 1.22 -5.28
CA LEU A 12 -2.73 1.01 -3.94
C LEU A 12 -4.09 1.67 -3.78
N ARG A 13 -4.23 2.93 -4.23
CA ARG A 13 -5.50 3.65 -4.20
C ARG A 13 -6.56 2.90 -5.01
N GLU A 14 -6.21 2.38 -6.18
CA GLU A 14 -7.15 1.66 -7.02
C GLU A 14 -7.61 0.34 -6.39
N ARG A 15 -6.67 -0.46 -5.86
CA ARG A 15 -6.97 -1.69 -5.10
C ARG A 15 -7.89 -1.42 -3.91
N LEU A 16 -7.62 -0.36 -3.14
CA LEU A 16 -8.49 0.06 -2.04
C LEU A 16 -9.88 0.45 -2.52
N GLY A 17 -10.00 1.10 -3.68
CA GLY A 17 -11.28 1.49 -4.28
C GLY A 17 -12.14 0.31 -4.72
N VAL A 18 -11.50 -0.75 -5.25
CA VAL A 18 -12.19 -2.00 -5.62
C VAL A 18 -12.68 -2.74 -4.37
N MET A 19 -11.86 -2.77 -3.31
CA MET A 19 -12.16 -3.53 -2.10
C MET A 19 -13.17 -2.85 -1.17
N LEU A 20 -13.02 -1.54 -0.95
CA LEU A 20 -13.87 -0.77 -0.04
C LEU A 20 -15.11 -0.21 -0.73
N GLY A 21 -15.06 -0.07 -2.06
CA GLY A 21 -16.02 0.73 -2.82
C GLY A 21 -15.63 2.20 -2.81
N ARG A 22 -15.57 2.79 -4.01
CA ARG A 22 -15.12 4.17 -4.24
C ARG A 22 -15.99 5.24 -3.57
N ASP A 23 -17.20 4.88 -3.15
CA ASP A 23 -18.11 5.80 -2.48
C ASP A 23 -17.97 5.80 -0.94
N THR A 24 -17.18 4.90 -0.37
CA THR A 24 -17.03 4.85 1.09
C THR A 24 -16.19 5.99 1.64
N LEU A 25 -16.62 6.53 2.79
CA LEU A 25 -15.87 7.52 3.57
C LEU A 25 -14.45 7.05 3.89
N LEU A 26 -14.29 5.76 4.20
CA LEU A 26 -13.01 5.13 4.44
C LEU A 26 -12.09 5.21 3.21
N TYR A 27 -12.60 4.87 2.01
CA TYR A 27 -11.85 5.02 0.77
C TYR A 27 -11.44 6.48 0.53
N ARG A 28 -12.36 7.44 0.69
CA ARG A 28 -12.06 8.86 0.48
C ARG A 28 -10.98 9.38 1.44
N ARG A 29 -10.98 8.93 2.70
CA ARG A 29 -9.91 9.27 3.67
C ARG A 29 -8.56 8.69 3.24
N PHE A 30 -8.51 7.41 2.88
CA PHE A 30 -7.28 6.78 2.39
C PHE A 30 -6.77 7.44 1.09
N ALA A 31 -7.66 7.68 0.12
CA ALA A 31 -7.31 8.34 -1.14
C ALA A 31 -6.71 9.75 -0.92
N THR A 32 -7.26 10.49 0.05
CA THR A 32 -6.75 11.83 0.41
C THR A 32 -5.38 11.74 1.07
N ALA A 33 -5.20 10.81 2.02
CA ALA A 33 -3.92 10.58 2.69
C ALA A 33 -2.82 10.19 1.70
N LEU A 34 -3.11 9.25 0.79
CA LEU A 34 -2.18 8.77 -0.23
C LEU A 34 -1.81 9.87 -1.23
N ARG A 35 -2.78 10.69 -1.66
CA ARG A 35 -2.51 11.84 -2.55
C ARG A 35 -1.62 12.89 -1.91
N ARG A 36 -1.84 13.18 -0.62
CA ARG A 36 -1.07 14.16 0.14
C ARG A 36 0.27 13.62 0.64
N ARG A 37 0.49 12.30 0.57
CA ARG A 37 1.64 11.60 1.18
C ARG A 37 1.81 11.94 2.66
N ASP A 38 0.68 12.11 3.33
CA ASP A 38 0.63 12.60 4.70
C ASP A 38 0.46 11.41 5.66
N PRO A 39 1.47 11.12 6.50
CA PRO A 39 1.43 9.97 7.40
C PRO A 39 0.40 10.14 8.52
N GLU A 40 0.10 11.38 8.94
CA GLU A 40 -0.90 11.64 9.98
C GLU A 40 -2.31 11.38 9.46
N LEU A 41 -2.60 11.80 8.22
CA LEU A 41 -3.85 11.47 7.57
C LEU A 41 -4.02 9.96 7.34
N LEU A 42 -2.92 9.25 7.05
CA LEU A 42 -2.93 7.79 6.91
C LEU A 42 -3.20 7.08 8.25
N ALA A 43 -2.61 7.59 9.34
CA ALA A 43 -2.87 7.12 10.69
C ALA A 43 -4.33 7.37 11.09
N ALA A 44 -4.87 8.56 10.80
CA ALA A 44 -6.28 8.88 11.07
C ALA A 44 -7.27 8.06 10.22
N ALA A 45 -6.90 7.72 8.98
CA ALA A 45 -7.67 6.80 8.14
C ALA A 45 -7.62 5.36 8.70
N SER A 46 -6.47 4.95 9.21
CA SER A 46 -6.30 3.66 9.89
C SER A 46 -7.07 3.58 11.20
N ASP A 47 -7.12 4.66 11.97
CA ASP A 47 -7.94 4.72 13.19
C ASP A 47 -9.44 4.56 12.87
N SER A 48 -9.88 5.13 11.75
CA SER A 48 -11.25 4.96 11.26
C SER A 48 -11.60 3.50 10.93
N LEU A 49 -10.61 2.62 10.65
CA LEU A 49 -10.86 1.18 10.45
C LEU A 49 -11.38 0.48 11.70
N ARG A 50 -11.16 1.06 12.89
CA ARG A 50 -11.68 0.50 14.16
C ARG A 50 -13.20 0.50 14.22
N LEU A 51 -13.85 1.37 13.45
CA LEU A 51 -15.30 1.47 13.34
C LEU A 51 -15.90 0.45 12.36
N TYR A 52 -15.07 -0.24 11.58
CA TYR A 52 -15.49 -1.21 10.58
C TYR A 52 -15.37 -2.66 11.10
N PRO A 53 -16.13 -3.60 10.50
CA PRO A 53 -16.04 -5.01 10.87
C PRO A 53 -14.60 -5.55 10.79
N PRO A 54 -14.20 -6.47 11.68
CA PRO A 54 -12.84 -6.99 11.73
C PRO A 54 -12.40 -7.69 10.44
N SER A 55 -13.35 -8.19 9.64
CA SER A 55 -13.10 -8.76 8.31
C SER A 55 -12.63 -7.71 7.30
N VAL A 56 -13.20 -6.50 7.34
CA VAL A 56 -12.80 -5.37 6.47
C VAL A 56 -11.44 -4.84 6.92
N ARG A 57 -11.27 -4.64 8.23
CA ARG A 57 -10.00 -4.17 8.81
C ARG A 57 -8.82 -5.06 8.42
N ARG A 58 -8.93 -6.37 8.66
CA ARG A 58 -7.87 -7.34 8.32
C ARG A 58 -7.55 -7.34 6.83
N ARG A 59 -8.55 -7.14 5.97
CA ARG A 59 -8.33 -7.11 4.52
C ARG A 59 -7.56 -5.86 4.10
N VAL A 60 -7.91 -4.69 4.65
CA VAL A 60 -7.20 -3.42 4.41
C VAL A 60 -5.76 -3.49 4.93
N GLU A 61 -5.55 -3.95 6.15
CA GLU A 61 -4.21 -4.11 6.75
C GLU A 61 -3.34 -5.05 5.92
N LYS A 62 -3.89 -6.19 5.46
CA LYS A 62 -3.18 -7.14 4.60
C LYS A 62 -2.79 -6.52 3.25
N THR A 63 -3.66 -5.72 2.65
CA THR A 63 -3.36 -5.02 1.39
C THR A 63 -2.27 -3.97 1.57
N LEU A 64 -2.33 -3.18 2.64
CA LEU A 64 -1.30 -2.18 2.97
C LEU A 64 0.06 -2.84 3.25
N ALA A 65 0.07 -3.91 4.04
CA ALA A 65 1.30 -4.67 4.32
C ALA A 65 1.88 -5.30 3.06
N GLY A 66 1.03 -5.90 2.21
CA GLY A 66 1.45 -6.44 0.92
C GLY A 66 2.07 -5.38 0.03
N TRP A 67 1.45 -4.21 -0.07
CA TRP A 67 1.99 -3.10 -0.85
C TRP A 67 3.31 -2.55 -0.29
N LEU A 68 3.44 -2.43 1.04
CA LEU A 68 4.69 -2.03 1.69
C LEU A 68 5.82 -3.02 1.41
N LEU A 69 5.50 -4.32 1.34
CA LEU A 69 6.46 -5.35 0.95
C LEU A 69 6.78 -5.25 -0.55
N GLU A 70 5.81 -5.03 -1.43
CA GLU A 70 6.05 -4.86 -2.88
C GLU A 70 6.90 -3.60 -3.20
N THR A 71 6.76 -2.53 -2.43
CA THR A 71 7.51 -1.27 -2.62
C THR A 71 8.80 -1.18 -1.80
N GLY A 72 8.86 -1.85 -0.65
CA GLY A 72 10.05 -1.95 0.20
C GLY A 72 10.98 -3.10 -0.17
N ALA A 73 10.45 -4.19 -0.75
CA ALA A 73 11.23 -5.22 -1.41
C ALA A 73 11.53 -4.78 -2.84
N GLN A 74 12.40 -3.79 -2.97
CA GLN A 74 13.38 -3.90 -4.03
C GLN A 74 14.29 -5.06 -3.57
N PRO A 75 14.22 -6.27 -4.15
CA PRO A 75 15.38 -7.12 -4.07
C PRO A 75 16.51 -6.27 -4.66
N ALA A 76 17.41 -5.78 -3.80
CA ALA A 76 18.76 -5.49 -4.24
C ALA A 76 19.12 -6.71 -5.08
N CYS A 77 19.23 -6.48 -6.39
CA CYS A 77 19.49 -7.51 -7.37
C CYS A 77 20.58 -8.38 -6.76
N THR A 78 20.21 -9.59 -6.35
CA THR A 78 21.18 -10.58 -5.90
C THR A 78 22.00 -10.82 -7.14
N ASP A 79 23.13 -10.12 -7.20
CA ASP A 79 24.19 -10.40 -8.13
C ASP A 79 24.55 -11.87 -7.90
N PRO A 80 24.31 -12.79 -8.85
CA PRO A 80 24.97 -14.06 -8.79
C PRO A 80 26.40 -13.78 -9.26
N ALA A 81 27.23 -13.16 -8.40
CA ALA A 81 28.68 -13.26 -8.48
C ALA A 81 29.02 -14.71 -8.20
N MET A 82 28.80 -15.56 -9.21
CA MET A 82 29.59 -16.76 -9.44
C MET A 82 31.02 -16.28 -9.68
N GLY A 83 31.71 -16.00 -8.57
CA GLY A 83 33.15 -15.89 -8.53
C GLY A 83 33.76 -17.28 -8.62
N GLY A 84 34.61 -17.46 -9.64
CA GLY A 84 35.70 -18.42 -9.69
C GLY A 84 35.28 -19.83 -10.12
N GLY A 85 35.76 -20.40 -11.23
CA GLY A 85 36.98 -20.11 -11.97
C GLY A 85 37.73 -21.43 -12.13
N ALA A 86 37.93 -21.80 -13.41
CA ALA A 86 38.88 -22.78 -13.95
C ALA A 86 38.98 -24.17 -13.30
#